data_AF-A0A3D1CGG6-F1
#
_entry.id   AF-A0A3D1CGG6-F1
#
_cell.length_a   1.000
_cell.length_b   1.000
_cell.length_c   1.000
_cell.angle_alpha   90.00
_cell.angle_beta   90.00
_cell.angle_gamma   90.00
#
_symmetry.space_group_name_H-M   'P 1'
#
loop_
_entity.id
_entity.type
_entity.pdbx_description
1 polymer ?
#
loop_
_entity_poly.entity_id
_entity_poly.type
_entity_poly.pdbx_seq_one_letter_code
_entity_poly.pdbx_strand_id
1 'polypeptide(L)'
;MSLVEALMLENDLSDMEKTMVLAPRDYNRMSGDLAKRTLMNRSEKALSESELGRIAGFNTFRSSFAPTVAAAAGGATLVSGAQRYVPIATSTASTGEESKVDNRFMNLTVDNTGGVVAGDKFTIAGVFAVSHINKNNTQQLKTFTVKEVVNGTTLKIAPAIVVGDGNSKLEDDYANCSAVAADQAALTWLNTTAAQSNIFFTNDSIEVFGGNLVFDAAPNVAVERMTTESGIEILFARSSDVLTGKTTYRMTIFFGVTNKHPEKNGILIGGQS
;
A
#
# COMPACT_ATOMS: atom_id res chain seq x y z
N MET A 1 -7.83 15.69 -0.02
CA MET A 1 -8.45 15.27 -1.31
C MET A 1 -7.71 15.86 -2.49
N SER A 2 -7.70 17.18 -2.68
CA SER A 2 -6.99 17.83 -3.79
C SER A 2 -5.48 17.55 -3.81
N LEU A 3 -4.83 17.47 -2.64
CA LEU A 3 -3.41 17.12 -2.56
C LEU A 3 -3.13 15.69 -3.05
N VAL A 4 -4.03 14.74 -2.75
CA VAL A 4 -3.87 13.34 -3.17
C VAL A 4 -4.09 13.21 -4.68
N GLU A 5 -5.08 13.95 -5.22
CA GLU A 5 -5.30 14.03 -6.66
C GLU A 5 -4.10 14.64 -7.38
N ALA A 6 -3.58 15.77 -6.91
CA ALA A 6 -2.39 16.43 -7.46
C ALA A 6 -1.19 15.47 -7.43
N LEU A 7 -0.92 14.82 -6.30
CA LEU A 7 0.17 13.84 -6.19
C LEU A 7 0.01 12.68 -7.19
N MET A 8 -1.19 12.15 -7.39
CA MET A 8 -1.40 11.09 -8.37
C MET A 8 -1.32 11.59 -9.82
N LEU A 9 -1.75 12.82 -10.10
CA LEU A 9 -1.64 13.43 -11.43
C LEU A 9 -0.19 13.75 -11.80
N GLU A 10 0.58 14.30 -10.86
CA GLU A 10 2.01 14.58 -11.02
C GLU A 10 2.82 13.31 -11.26
N ASN A 11 2.33 12.16 -10.78
CA ASN A 11 2.88 10.83 -11.06
C ASN A 11 2.26 10.17 -12.31
N ASP A 12 1.63 10.95 -13.21
CA ASP A 12 1.05 10.50 -14.48
C ASP A 12 -0.10 9.47 -14.35
N LEU A 13 -0.86 9.49 -13.25
CA LEU A 13 -1.99 8.57 -13.03
C LEU A 13 -3.35 9.22 -13.40
N SER A 14 -3.44 10.03 -14.45
CA SER A 14 -4.65 10.80 -14.77
C SER A 14 -5.84 9.96 -15.24
N ASP A 15 -5.57 8.92 -16.04
CA ASP A 15 -6.61 8.26 -16.85
C ASP A 15 -7.21 7.01 -16.18
N MET A 16 -6.74 6.66 -14.98
CA MET A 16 -7.19 5.47 -14.28
C MET A 16 -8.36 5.75 -13.34
N GLU A 17 -9.22 4.75 -13.16
CA GLU A 17 -10.24 4.80 -12.11
C GLU A 17 -9.59 4.73 -10.73
N LYS A 18 -9.99 5.67 -9.87
CA LYS A 18 -9.43 5.83 -8.53
C LYS A 18 -10.52 5.69 -7.49
N THR A 19 -10.20 4.99 -6.42
CA THR A 19 -11.09 4.76 -5.29
C THR A 19 -10.43 5.26 -4.02
N MET A 20 -11.23 5.88 -3.17
CA MET A 20 -10.80 6.33 -1.85
C MET A 20 -11.77 5.83 -0.79
N VAL A 21 -11.25 5.18 0.24
CA VAL A 21 -11.99 4.67 1.39
C VAL A 21 -11.59 5.47 2.61
N LEU A 22 -12.52 6.26 3.12
CA LEU A 22 -12.30 7.15 4.26
C LEU A 22 -12.76 6.49 5.57
N ALA A 23 -12.07 6.85 6.65
CA ALA A 23 -12.52 6.58 8.00
C ALA A 23 -13.83 7.35 8.28
N PRO A 24 -14.76 6.80 9.09
CA PRO A 24 -16.10 7.38 9.23
C PRO A 24 -16.11 8.80 9.77
N ARG A 25 -15.17 9.13 10.66
CA ARG A 25 -15.06 10.47 11.27
C ARG A 25 -14.63 11.52 10.25
N ASP A 26 -13.65 11.20 9.42
CA ASP A 26 -13.16 12.13 8.40
C ASP A 26 -14.16 12.27 7.25
N TYR A 27 -14.82 11.18 6.85
CA TYR A 27 -15.91 11.22 5.87
C TYR A 27 -17.05 12.14 6.33
N ASN A 28 -17.50 12.00 7.58
CA ASN A 28 -18.59 12.82 8.12
C ASN A 28 -18.20 14.29 8.28
N ARG A 29 -16.95 14.60 8.64
CA ARG A 29 -16.44 15.98 8.70
C ARG A 29 -16.49 16.63 7.32
N MET A 30 -16.00 15.92 6.29
CA MET A 30 -16.05 16.41 4.92
C MET A 30 -17.48 16.60 4.42
N SER A 31 -18.38 15.69 4.77
CA SER A 31 -19.79 15.76 4.38
C SER A 31 -20.49 16.94 5.06
N GLY A 32 -20.21 17.16 6.35
CA GLY A 32 -20.70 18.32 7.09
C GLY A 32 -20.19 19.66 6.52
N ASP A 33 -18.95 19.73 6.04
CA ASP A 33 -18.43 20.93 5.38
C ASP A 33 -19.04 21.16 3.99
N LEU A 34 -19.39 20.10 3.27
CA LEU A 34 -20.13 20.19 2.01
C LEU A 34 -21.58 20.63 2.22
N ALA A 35 -22.24 20.12 3.27
CA ALA A 35 -23.62 20.46 3.61
C ALA A 35 -23.81 21.94 3.98
N LYS A 36 -22.77 22.59 4.53
CA LYS A 36 -22.78 24.04 4.83
C LYS A 36 -22.74 24.93 3.58
N ARG A 37 -22.41 24.39 2.40
CA ARG A 37 -22.30 25.17 1.17
C ARG A 37 -23.67 25.31 0.51
N THR A 38 -24.08 26.55 0.27
CA THR A 38 -25.37 26.93 -0.31
C THR A 38 -25.41 26.76 -1.84
N LEU A 39 -25.04 25.59 -2.37
CA LEU A 39 -25.11 25.30 -3.80
C LEU A 39 -25.50 23.83 -4.10
N MET A 40 -26.71 23.66 -4.66
CA MET A 40 -27.20 22.53 -5.48
C MET A 40 -27.46 21.17 -4.80
N ASN A 41 -28.24 20.30 -5.48
CA ASN A 41 -28.69 18.94 -5.08
C ASN A 41 -27.64 18.06 -4.34
N ARG A 42 -26.34 18.31 -4.52
CA ARG A 42 -25.28 17.59 -3.82
C ARG A 42 -25.14 17.98 -2.35
N SER A 43 -25.35 19.26 -2.00
CA SER A 43 -25.38 19.68 -0.60
C SER A 43 -26.60 19.11 0.13
N GLU A 44 -27.72 18.89 -0.58
CA GLU A 44 -28.92 18.24 -0.04
C GLU A 44 -28.69 16.75 0.27
N LYS A 45 -28.01 16.00 -0.61
CA LYS A 45 -27.61 14.62 -0.33
C LYS A 45 -26.58 14.50 0.79
N ALA A 46 -25.61 15.42 0.84
CA ALA A 46 -24.68 15.51 1.95
C ALA A 46 -25.39 15.83 3.28
N LEU A 47 -26.45 16.65 3.25
CA LEU A 47 -27.24 16.96 4.44
C LEU A 47 -28.15 15.80 4.88
N SER A 48 -28.85 15.15 3.94
CA SER A 48 -29.86 14.11 4.22
C SER A 48 -29.27 12.72 4.46
N GLU A 49 -28.30 12.32 3.64
CA GLU A 49 -27.74 10.96 3.63
C GLU A 49 -26.26 10.92 4.05
N SER A 50 -25.66 12.08 4.31
CA SER A 50 -24.21 12.25 4.51
C SER A 50 -23.37 11.83 3.31
N GLU A 51 -23.94 11.69 2.11
CA GLU A 51 -23.24 11.20 0.92
C GLU A 51 -22.31 12.27 0.31
N LEU A 52 -21.03 11.93 0.12
CA LEU A 52 -20.05 12.81 -0.53
C LEU A 52 -20.11 12.76 -2.07
N GLY A 53 -20.42 11.60 -2.68
CA GLY A 53 -20.29 11.34 -4.12
C GLY A 53 -18.84 11.44 -4.63
N ARG A 54 -18.62 11.39 -5.95
CA ARG A 54 -17.26 11.43 -6.55
C ARG A 54 -16.56 12.78 -6.32
N ILE A 55 -15.39 12.81 -5.67
CA ILE A 55 -14.63 14.04 -5.36
C ILE A 55 -13.22 13.91 -5.92
N ALA A 56 -12.72 14.95 -6.61
CA ALA A 56 -11.32 15.02 -7.07
C ALA A 56 -10.92 13.81 -7.94
N GLY A 57 -11.84 13.37 -8.81
CA GLY A 57 -11.66 12.18 -9.65
C GLY A 57 -11.86 10.83 -8.94
N PHE A 58 -11.92 10.78 -7.59
CA PHE A 58 -12.06 9.55 -6.80
C PHE A 58 -13.52 9.16 -6.52
N ASN A 59 -13.83 7.88 -6.64
CA ASN A 59 -15.02 7.28 -6.04
C ASN A 59 -14.80 7.14 -4.52
N THR A 60 -15.61 7.84 -3.73
CA THR A 60 -15.43 7.90 -2.27
C THR A 60 -16.36 6.93 -1.55
N PHE A 61 -15.80 6.10 -0.69
CA PHE A 61 -16.53 5.21 0.20
C PHE A 61 -16.14 5.45 1.65
N ARG A 62 -16.97 4.96 2.57
CA ARG A 62 -16.67 4.93 4.01
C ARG A 62 -16.55 3.49 4.47
N SER A 63 -15.65 3.23 5.40
CA SER A 63 -15.49 1.91 6.00
C SER A 63 -15.40 2.00 7.52
N SER A 64 -16.00 1.04 8.23
CA SER A 64 -15.87 0.90 9.68
C SER A 64 -14.54 0.28 10.12
N PHE A 65 -13.79 -0.33 9.21
CA PHE A 65 -12.60 -1.14 9.49
C PHE A 65 -11.29 -0.47 9.09
N ALA A 66 -11.28 0.85 8.86
CA ALA A 66 -10.06 1.59 8.54
C ALA A 66 -9.03 1.45 9.69
N PRO A 67 -7.83 0.89 9.44
CA PRO A 67 -6.84 0.65 10.49
C PRO A 67 -6.24 1.96 10.99
N THR A 68 -5.80 1.96 12.24
CA THR A 68 -5.04 3.07 12.83
C THR A 68 -3.57 2.89 12.52
N VAL A 69 -2.92 3.96 12.07
CA VAL A 69 -1.46 4.02 11.90
C VAL A 69 -0.88 4.59 13.19
N ALA A 70 0.04 3.86 13.81
CA ALA A 70 0.74 4.31 15.00
C ALA A 70 1.71 5.46 14.66
N ALA A 71 2.06 6.25 15.67
CA ALA A 71 3.14 7.21 15.53
C ALA A 71 4.47 6.46 15.33
N ALA A 72 5.30 6.91 14.40
CA ALA A 72 6.65 6.41 14.23
C ALA A 72 7.45 6.70 15.50
N ALA A 73 8.05 5.67 16.08
CA ALA A 73 8.98 5.81 17.19
C ALA A 73 10.45 5.82 16.73
N GLY A 74 10.66 5.78 15.40
CA GLY A 74 11.98 5.91 14.79
C GLY A 74 12.63 7.23 15.18
N GLY A 75 13.85 7.15 15.72
CA GLY A 75 14.65 8.32 16.07
C GLY A 75 15.23 9.02 14.83
N ALA A 76 16.28 9.81 15.05
CA ALA A 76 17.12 10.30 13.97
C ALA A 76 17.82 9.10 13.31
N THR A 77 17.42 8.81 12.07
CA THR A 77 17.97 7.72 11.25
C THR A 77 18.56 8.34 9.98
N LEU A 78 19.78 7.93 9.66
CA LEU A 78 20.54 8.40 8.51
C LEU A 78 20.80 7.25 7.55
N VAL A 79 20.79 7.55 6.25
CA VAL A 79 21.24 6.61 5.22
C VAL A 79 22.74 6.34 5.39
N SER A 80 23.14 5.06 5.30
CA SER A 80 24.52 4.64 5.44
C SER A 80 25.10 4.27 4.07
N GLY A 81 25.88 5.19 3.49
CA GLY A 81 26.44 5.09 2.15
C GLY A 81 25.44 5.52 1.07
N ALA A 82 25.94 6.00 -0.07
CA ALA A 82 25.05 6.39 -1.17
C ALA A 82 24.38 5.14 -1.80
N GLN A 83 23.05 5.12 -1.85
CA GLN A 83 22.29 3.93 -2.27
C GLN A 83 21.22 4.23 -3.32
N ARG A 84 21.15 3.37 -4.34
CA ARG A 84 20.11 3.32 -5.37
C ARG A 84 19.79 1.86 -5.72
N TYR A 85 18.69 1.65 -6.41
CA TYR A 85 18.27 0.37 -6.93
C TYR A 85 18.34 0.37 -8.47
N VAL A 86 19.02 -0.63 -9.02
CA VAL A 86 19.07 -0.88 -10.46
C VAL A 86 18.07 -2.00 -10.78
N PRO A 87 17.01 -1.74 -11.56
CA PRO A 87 16.04 -2.76 -11.91
C PRO A 87 16.66 -3.92 -12.68
N ILE A 88 16.37 -5.15 -12.25
CA ILE A 88 16.84 -6.38 -12.90
C ILE A 88 15.70 -7.38 -13.07
N ALA A 89 15.74 -8.17 -14.15
CA ALA A 89 14.69 -9.16 -14.44
C ALA A 89 14.94 -10.50 -13.71
N THR A 90 16.19 -10.92 -13.65
CA THR A 90 16.62 -12.19 -13.05
C THR A 90 17.88 -11.99 -12.21
N SER A 91 18.04 -12.85 -11.21
CA SER A 91 19.28 -12.99 -10.44
C SER A 91 19.72 -14.45 -10.47
N THR A 92 21.01 -14.68 -10.68
CA THR A 92 21.61 -16.02 -10.65
C THR A 92 22.25 -16.25 -9.29
N ALA A 93 21.82 -17.29 -8.58
CA ALA A 93 22.44 -17.70 -7.33
C ALA A 93 23.87 -18.23 -7.57
N SER A 94 24.68 -18.30 -6.50
CA SER A 94 26.02 -18.91 -6.58
C SER A 94 26.00 -20.39 -7.00
N THR A 95 24.85 -21.06 -6.81
CA THR A 95 24.57 -22.43 -7.27
C THR A 95 24.20 -22.52 -8.75
N GLY A 96 24.07 -21.38 -9.46
CA GLY A 96 23.72 -21.30 -10.87
C GLY A 96 22.23 -21.23 -11.17
N GLU A 97 21.36 -21.29 -10.15
CA GLU A 97 19.91 -21.19 -10.33
C GLU A 97 19.48 -19.74 -10.63
N GLU A 98 18.71 -19.55 -11.71
CA GLU A 98 18.12 -18.25 -12.04
C GLU A 98 16.73 -18.11 -11.43
N SER A 99 16.51 -17.01 -10.71
CA SER A 99 15.21 -16.64 -10.13
C SER A 99 14.75 -15.26 -10.59
N LYS A 100 13.44 -15.03 -10.60
CA LYS A 100 12.85 -13.72 -10.89
C LYS A 100 13.04 -12.78 -9.71
N VAL A 101 13.36 -11.52 -9.99
CA VAL A 101 13.58 -10.48 -8.98
C VAL A 101 12.34 -9.59 -8.85
N ASP A 102 11.98 -9.27 -7.61
CA ASP A 102 10.91 -8.33 -7.31
C ASP A 102 11.45 -6.91 -7.18
N ASN A 103 11.24 -6.09 -8.22
CA ASN A 103 11.73 -4.71 -8.30
C ASN A 103 10.90 -3.69 -7.50
N ARG A 104 9.83 -4.12 -6.80
CA ARG A 104 8.99 -3.22 -5.99
C ARG A 104 9.66 -2.82 -4.67
N PHE A 105 10.68 -3.58 -4.25
CA PHE A 105 11.31 -3.44 -2.94
C PHE A 105 12.81 -3.23 -3.08
N MET A 106 13.38 -2.53 -2.11
CA MET A 106 14.81 -2.35 -1.95
C MET A 106 15.18 -2.53 -0.48
N ASN A 107 16.35 -3.12 -0.21
CA ASN A 107 16.97 -3.06 1.11
C ASN A 107 17.79 -1.77 1.20
N LEU A 108 17.32 -0.83 2.01
CA LEU A 108 18.02 0.41 2.35
C LEU A 108 18.86 0.17 3.61
N THR A 109 20.14 0.54 3.57
CA THR A 109 21.03 0.46 4.73
C THR A 109 21.02 1.79 5.45
N VAL A 110 20.78 1.74 6.75
CA VAL A 110 20.72 2.90 7.63
C VAL A 110 21.63 2.69 8.83
N ASP A 111 21.96 3.78 9.52
CA ASP A 111 22.78 3.77 10.73
C ASP A 111 22.14 3.00 11.90
N ASN A 112 20.82 3.06 12.04
CA ASN A 112 20.05 2.39 13.08
C ASN A 112 18.57 2.20 12.70
N THR A 113 17.97 1.07 13.10
CA THR A 113 16.53 0.78 12.95
C THR A 113 15.75 0.81 14.27
N GLY A 114 16.37 1.27 15.36
CA GLY A 114 15.74 1.37 16.68
C GLY A 114 14.44 2.20 16.65
N GLY A 115 13.35 1.58 17.10
CA GLY A 115 12.02 2.21 17.16
C GLY A 115 11.24 2.21 15.83
N VAL A 116 11.87 1.78 14.72
CA VAL A 116 11.21 1.67 13.42
C VAL A 116 10.37 0.39 13.36
N VAL A 117 9.16 0.49 12.81
CA VAL A 117 8.26 -0.66 12.62
C VAL A 117 7.76 -0.75 11.18
N ALA A 118 7.34 -1.94 10.78
CA ALA A 118 6.69 -2.13 9.49
C ALA A 118 5.41 -1.27 9.40
N GLY A 119 5.27 -0.51 8.32
CA GLY A 119 4.19 0.43 8.10
C GLY A 119 4.58 1.89 8.30
N ASP A 120 5.72 2.19 8.92
CA ASP A 120 6.21 3.57 9.05
C ASP A 120 6.43 4.22 7.68
N LYS A 121 6.13 5.52 7.61
CA LYS A 121 6.20 6.32 6.40
C LYS A 121 7.28 7.38 6.57
N PHE A 122 8.13 7.54 5.58
CA PHE A 122 9.21 8.52 5.63
C PHE A 122 9.54 9.10 4.26
N THR A 123 10.24 10.23 4.28
CA THR A 123 10.91 10.82 3.11
C THR A 123 12.41 10.88 3.37
N ILE A 124 13.21 10.89 2.31
CA ILE A 124 14.67 11.09 2.40
C ILE A 124 14.98 12.49 1.87
N ALA A 125 15.79 13.26 2.62
CA ALA A 125 16.19 14.59 2.20
C ALA A 125 16.86 14.57 0.81
N GLY A 126 16.38 15.44 -0.10
CA GLY A 126 16.92 15.57 -1.46
C GLY A 126 16.43 14.52 -2.47
N VAL A 127 15.62 13.55 -2.06
CA VAL A 127 15.04 12.54 -2.97
C VAL A 127 13.61 12.94 -3.34
N PHE A 128 13.45 13.59 -4.50
CA PHE A 128 12.15 14.02 -5.00
C PHE A 128 11.51 12.96 -5.91
N ALA A 129 10.17 12.94 -5.96
CA ALA A 129 9.44 12.08 -6.87
C ALA A 129 9.56 12.59 -8.31
N VAL A 130 9.75 11.67 -9.23
CA VAL A 130 9.77 11.92 -10.68
C VAL A 130 8.55 11.24 -11.29
N SER A 131 7.90 11.95 -12.22
CA SER A 131 6.76 11.43 -12.94
C SER A 131 7.13 10.19 -13.77
N HIS A 132 6.22 9.23 -13.89
CA HIS A 132 6.54 7.92 -14.44
C HIS A 132 6.75 7.94 -15.97
N ILE A 133 6.05 8.81 -16.70
CA ILE A 133 6.07 8.88 -18.16
C ILE A 133 6.95 10.03 -18.62
N ASN A 134 6.65 11.25 -18.16
CA ASN A 134 7.29 12.45 -18.68
C ASN A 134 8.65 12.76 -18.04
N LYS A 135 9.03 12.02 -16.98
CA LYS A 135 10.28 12.13 -16.23
C LYS A 135 10.60 13.53 -15.68
N ASN A 136 9.59 14.38 -15.52
CA ASN A 136 9.74 15.65 -14.83
C ASN A 136 9.84 15.44 -13.33
N ASN A 137 10.71 16.23 -12.70
CA ASN A 137 10.78 16.31 -11.24
C ASN A 137 9.56 17.07 -10.70
N THR A 138 8.82 16.45 -9.78
CA THR A 138 7.63 17.04 -9.15
C THR A 138 7.94 18.07 -8.07
N GLN A 139 9.21 18.16 -7.64
CA GLN A 139 9.66 18.95 -6.48
C GLN A 139 8.99 18.57 -5.15
N GLN A 140 8.27 17.45 -5.10
CA GLN A 140 7.75 16.86 -3.87
C GLN A 140 8.67 15.73 -3.43
N LEU A 141 9.00 15.67 -2.14
CA LEU A 141 9.80 14.57 -1.60
C LEU A 141 9.08 13.25 -1.80
N LYS A 142 9.79 12.23 -2.28
CA LYS A 142 9.19 10.91 -2.50
C LYS A 142 8.93 10.25 -1.15
N THR A 143 7.72 9.72 -0.99
CA THR A 143 7.31 9.01 0.22
C THR A 143 7.61 7.51 0.09
N PHE A 144 8.22 6.95 1.12
CA PHE A 144 8.56 5.54 1.24
C PHE A 144 7.82 4.91 2.42
N THR A 145 7.54 3.61 2.30
CA THR A 145 6.99 2.79 3.37
C THR A 145 7.99 1.72 3.78
N VAL A 146 8.23 1.59 5.09
CA VAL A 146 8.93 0.43 5.64
C VAL A 146 8.03 -0.79 5.53
N LYS A 147 8.46 -1.81 4.78
CA LYS A 147 7.75 -3.09 4.65
C LYS A 147 8.18 -4.09 5.71
N GLU A 148 9.45 -4.06 6.07
CA GLU A 148 10.06 -4.98 7.01
C GLU A 148 11.34 -4.36 7.58
N VAL A 149 11.59 -4.57 8.87
CA VAL A 149 12.89 -4.30 9.49
C VAL A 149 13.69 -5.59 9.41
N VAL A 150 14.65 -5.66 8.49
CA VAL A 150 15.41 -6.89 8.19
C VAL A 150 16.39 -7.19 9.32
N ASN A 151 17.05 -6.14 9.83
CA ASN A 151 17.99 -6.21 10.94
C ASN A 151 18.21 -4.81 11.56
N GLY A 152 19.19 -4.66 12.46
CA GLY A 152 19.51 -3.40 13.17
C GLY A 152 19.93 -2.22 12.29
N THR A 153 20.28 -2.45 11.01
CA THR A 153 20.82 -1.45 10.09
C THR A 153 20.22 -1.55 8.68
N THR A 154 19.17 -2.35 8.48
CA THR A 154 18.60 -2.59 7.14
C THR A 154 17.09 -2.57 7.17
N LEU A 155 16.51 -1.71 6.34
CA LEU A 155 15.07 -1.56 6.15
C LEU A 155 14.70 -2.03 4.74
N LYS A 156 13.72 -2.92 4.62
CA LYS A 156 13.10 -3.24 3.33
C LYS A 156 12.01 -2.22 3.06
N ILE A 157 12.17 -1.43 2.00
CA ILE A 157 11.31 -0.28 1.69
C ILE A 157 10.56 -0.47 0.38
N ALA A 158 9.44 0.23 0.24
CA ALA A 158 8.68 0.35 -1.00
C ALA A 158 8.24 1.81 -1.23
N PRO A 159 8.30 2.33 -2.46
CA PRO A 159 8.95 1.73 -3.63
C PRO A 159 10.48 1.70 -3.53
N ALA A 160 11.14 0.97 -4.42
CA ALA A 160 12.59 1.05 -4.59
C ALA A 160 13.03 2.42 -5.13
N ILE A 161 14.27 2.84 -4.84
CA ILE A 161 14.81 4.13 -5.28
C ILE A 161 15.50 3.94 -6.63
N VAL A 162 14.85 4.31 -7.73
CA VAL A 162 15.39 4.19 -9.09
C VAL A 162 15.60 5.58 -9.67
N VAL A 163 16.81 5.87 -10.15
CA VAL A 163 17.25 7.21 -10.54
C VAL A 163 17.76 7.17 -11.98
N GLY A 164 17.18 7.97 -12.86
CA GLY A 164 17.59 8.07 -14.27
C GLY A 164 18.64 9.16 -14.47
N ASP A 165 19.91 8.82 -14.24
CA ASP A 165 21.05 9.74 -14.41
C ASP A 165 22.02 9.31 -15.53
N GLY A 166 21.56 8.47 -16.46
CA GLY A 166 22.33 8.04 -17.63
C GLY A 166 23.29 6.87 -17.36
N ASN A 167 23.28 6.27 -16.17
CA ASN A 167 24.11 5.10 -15.85
C ASN A 167 23.67 3.84 -16.60
N SER A 168 22.36 3.62 -16.73
CA SER A 168 21.81 2.53 -17.54
C SER A 168 20.47 2.91 -18.14
N LYS A 169 20.18 2.39 -19.34
CA LYS A 169 18.89 2.62 -20.01
C LYS A 169 17.70 2.17 -19.15
N LEU A 170 17.87 1.09 -18.38
CA LEU A 170 16.83 0.60 -17.47
C LEU A 170 16.55 1.59 -16.34
N GLU A 171 17.58 2.15 -15.74
CA GLU A 171 17.42 3.19 -14.72
C GLU A 171 16.73 4.44 -15.27
N ASP A 172 17.07 4.86 -16.49
CA ASP A 172 16.46 6.02 -17.14
C ASP A 172 14.97 5.78 -17.45
N ASP A 173 14.64 4.62 -18.03
CA ASP A 173 13.27 4.28 -18.41
C ASP A 173 12.38 4.05 -17.17
N TYR A 174 12.90 3.44 -16.09
CA TYR A 174 12.16 3.12 -14.87
C TYR A 174 12.36 4.10 -13.72
N ALA A 175 13.02 5.23 -13.97
CA ALA A 175 13.26 6.27 -12.96
C ALA A 175 11.98 6.70 -12.27
N ASN A 176 12.02 6.76 -10.95
CA ASN A 176 10.93 7.19 -10.07
C ASN A 176 11.38 8.21 -9.02
N CYS A 177 12.69 8.44 -8.89
CA CYS A 177 13.34 9.38 -7.98
C CYS A 177 14.28 10.32 -8.77
N SER A 178 14.42 11.56 -8.30
CA SER A 178 15.29 12.56 -8.93
C SER A 178 16.77 12.38 -8.60
N ALA A 179 17.08 11.70 -7.49
CA ALA A 179 18.43 11.58 -6.96
C ALA A 179 18.58 10.31 -6.12
N VAL A 180 19.83 9.88 -5.97
CA VAL A 180 20.25 8.78 -5.09
C VAL A 180 20.02 9.19 -3.63
N ALA A 181 19.72 8.22 -2.76
CA ALA A 181 19.82 8.47 -1.33
C ALA A 181 21.30 8.67 -0.97
N ALA A 182 21.69 9.92 -0.70
CA ALA A 182 23.07 10.27 -0.36
C ALA A 182 23.47 9.68 1.00
N ASP A 183 24.77 9.45 1.20
CA ASP A 183 25.29 9.11 2.52
C ASP A 183 24.95 10.21 3.52
N GLN A 184 24.59 9.83 4.75
CA GLN A 184 24.14 10.72 5.81
C GLN A 184 22.86 11.53 5.49
N ALA A 185 22.11 11.17 4.43
CA ALA A 185 20.81 11.77 4.19
C ALA A 185 19.82 11.37 5.29
N ALA A 186 19.18 12.36 5.91
CA ALA A 186 18.25 12.12 7.01
C ALA A 186 16.90 11.59 6.51
N LEU A 187 16.37 10.58 7.22
CA LEU A 187 14.99 10.15 7.09
C LEU A 187 14.10 11.07 7.92
N THR A 188 13.02 11.56 7.31
CA THR A 188 11.96 12.32 8.00
C THR A 188 10.71 11.47 8.08
N TRP A 189 10.31 11.10 9.30
CA TRP A 189 9.10 10.31 9.55
C TRP A 189 7.84 11.16 9.36
N LEU A 190 6.86 10.62 8.62
CA LEU A 190 5.61 11.32 8.27
C LEU A 190 4.45 11.00 9.21
N ASN A 191 4.46 9.83 9.84
CA ASN A 191 3.45 9.42 10.82
C ASN A 191 3.85 9.90 12.23
N THR A 192 3.87 11.21 12.49
CA THR A 192 4.25 11.76 13.81
C THR A 192 3.21 11.53 14.89
N THR A 193 1.93 11.43 14.52
CA THR A 193 0.82 11.26 15.46
C THR A 193 -0.08 10.10 15.02
N ALA A 194 -0.49 9.27 15.99
CA ALA A 194 -1.38 8.15 15.72
C ALA A 194 -2.75 8.63 15.20
N ALA A 195 -3.17 8.11 14.05
CA ALA A 195 -4.41 8.54 13.40
C ALA A 195 -5.01 7.43 12.53
N GLN A 196 -6.32 7.53 12.24
CA GLN A 196 -6.99 6.61 11.32
C GLN A 196 -6.48 6.82 9.89
N SER A 197 -6.20 5.72 9.19
CA SER A 197 -5.76 5.79 7.79
C SER A 197 -6.93 5.93 6.84
N ASN A 198 -6.83 6.89 5.92
CA ASN A 198 -7.73 7.02 4.78
C ASN A 198 -7.04 6.43 3.56
N ILE A 199 -7.58 5.36 2.99
CA ILE A 199 -6.89 4.58 1.95
C ILE A 199 -7.28 5.11 0.57
N PHE A 200 -6.32 5.29 -0.32
CA PHE A 200 -6.57 5.63 -1.73
C PHE A 200 -5.77 4.72 -2.65
N PHE A 201 -6.35 4.37 -3.78
CA PHE A 201 -5.71 3.47 -4.75
C PHE A 201 -6.32 3.62 -6.15
N THR A 202 -5.54 3.30 -7.17
CA THR A 202 -6.08 2.96 -8.49
C THR A 202 -6.62 1.53 -8.48
N ASN A 203 -7.72 1.29 -9.19
CA ASN A 203 -8.41 -0.01 -9.17
C ASN A 203 -7.54 -1.19 -9.67
N ASP A 204 -6.47 -0.92 -10.44
CA ASP A 204 -5.50 -1.92 -10.94
C ASP A 204 -4.34 -2.22 -9.99
N SER A 205 -4.24 -1.53 -8.84
CA SER A 205 -3.07 -1.61 -7.97
C SER A 205 -3.13 -2.74 -6.94
N ILE A 206 -4.33 -3.19 -6.58
CA ILE A 206 -4.57 -4.25 -5.59
C ILE A 206 -5.41 -5.34 -6.24
N GLU A 207 -4.92 -6.58 -6.16
CA GLU A 207 -5.61 -7.76 -6.67
C GLU A 207 -5.86 -8.73 -5.52
N VAL A 208 -7.08 -9.27 -5.45
CA VAL A 208 -7.46 -10.35 -4.54
C VAL A 208 -7.66 -11.59 -5.40
N PHE A 209 -6.97 -12.68 -5.06
CA PHE A 209 -7.07 -13.95 -5.76
C PHE A 209 -7.66 -15.00 -4.83
N GLY A 210 -8.70 -15.67 -5.31
CA GLY A 210 -9.20 -16.90 -4.69
C GLY A 210 -8.33 -18.07 -5.10
N GLY A 211 -8.02 -18.96 -4.15
CA GLY A 211 -7.44 -20.26 -4.46
C GLY A 211 -8.43 -21.37 -4.13
N ASN A 212 -8.37 -22.46 -4.88
CA ASN A 212 -9.10 -23.67 -4.53
C ASN A 212 -8.21 -24.54 -3.63
N LEU A 213 -8.70 -24.93 -2.47
CA LEU A 213 -8.05 -25.92 -1.62
C LEU A 213 -8.66 -27.30 -1.91
N VAL A 214 -7.83 -28.22 -2.39
CA VAL A 214 -8.24 -29.61 -2.57
C VAL A 214 -8.36 -30.27 -1.20
N PHE A 215 -9.59 -30.63 -0.84
CA PHE A 215 -9.91 -31.41 0.36
C PHE A 215 -10.92 -32.47 -0.05
N ASP A 216 -10.46 -33.72 -0.09
CA ASP A 216 -11.22 -34.81 -0.67
C ASP A 216 -12.24 -35.38 0.33
N ALA A 217 -13.40 -35.77 -0.21
CA ALA A 217 -14.37 -36.54 0.55
C ALA A 217 -13.78 -37.92 0.86
N ALA A 218 -13.93 -38.36 2.10
CA ALA A 218 -13.49 -39.67 2.58
C ALA A 218 -14.63 -40.31 3.39
N PRO A 219 -14.58 -41.61 3.71
CA PRO A 219 -15.67 -42.29 4.42
C PRO A 219 -16.12 -41.62 5.72
N ASN A 220 -15.21 -40.89 6.39
CA ASN A 220 -15.48 -40.15 7.62
C ASN A 220 -15.42 -38.62 7.44
N VAL A 221 -15.37 -38.12 6.20
CA VAL A 221 -15.23 -36.70 5.88
C VAL A 221 -16.21 -36.32 4.77
N ALA A 222 -17.21 -35.51 5.08
CA ALA A 222 -18.07 -34.91 4.06
C ALA A 222 -17.65 -33.46 3.79
N VAL A 223 -17.67 -33.07 2.53
CA VAL A 223 -17.19 -31.76 2.05
C VAL A 223 -18.28 -31.10 1.22
N GLU A 224 -18.56 -29.84 1.51
CA GLU A 224 -19.47 -28.96 0.79
C GLU A 224 -18.75 -27.66 0.40
N ARG A 225 -19.16 -27.05 -0.71
CA ARG A 225 -18.53 -25.84 -1.24
C ARG A 225 -19.60 -24.81 -1.58
N MET A 226 -19.33 -23.55 -1.26
CA MET A 226 -20.19 -22.42 -1.58
C MET A 226 -19.34 -21.23 -2.01
N THR A 227 -19.80 -20.48 -3.01
CA THR A 227 -19.12 -19.26 -3.46
C THR A 227 -19.80 -18.05 -2.82
N THR A 228 -19.00 -17.15 -2.25
CA THR A 228 -19.48 -15.86 -1.74
C THR A 228 -19.90 -14.93 -2.88
N GLU A 229 -20.68 -13.89 -2.58
CA GLU A 229 -21.02 -12.83 -3.55
C GLU A 229 -19.78 -12.15 -4.13
N SER A 230 -18.69 -12.07 -3.35
CA SER A 230 -17.38 -11.57 -3.79
C SER A 230 -16.60 -12.55 -4.67
N GLY A 231 -17.15 -13.72 -4.98
CA GLY A 231 -16.52 -14.74 -5.85
C GLY A 231 -15.49 -15.64 -5.18
N ILE A 232 -15.26 -15.53 -3.87
CA ILE A 232 -14.33 -16.38 -3.12
C ILE A 232 -15.04 -17.66 -2.66
N GLU A 233 -14.40 -18.82 -2.86
CA GLU A 233 -14.90 -20.12 -2.43
C GLU A 233 -14.73 -20.33 -0.92
N ILE A 234 -15.79 -20.82 -0.28
CA ILE A 234 -15.82 -21.33 1.09
C ILE A 234 -15.94 -22.86 1.01
N LEU A 235 -15.00 -23.55 1.65
CA LEU A 235 -15.03 -25.00 1.83
C LEU A 235 -15.51 -25.32 3.24
N PHE A 236 -16.56 -26.13 3.35
CA PHE A 236 -17.09 -26.64 4.60
C PHE A 236 -16.84 -28.15 4.67
N ALA A 237 -16.13 -28.60 5.70
CA ALA A 237 -15.86 -30.02 5.92
C ALA A 237 -16.36 -30.46 7.30
N ARG A 238 -16.97 -31.64 7.36
CA ARG A 238 -17.36 -32.30 8.61
C ARG A 238 -16.71 -33.67 8.72
N SER A 239 -16.25 -34.02 9.92
CA SER A 239 -15.73 -35.35 10.22
C SER A 239 -16.15 -35.80 11.62
N SER A 240 -16.51 -37.08 11.77
CA SER A 240 -16.91 -37.66 13.05
C SER A 240 -15.93 -38.76 13.47
N ASP A 241 -15.55 -38.74 14.74
CA ASP A 241 -14.71 -39.76 15.36
C ASP A 241 -15.57 -40.75 16.16
N VAL A 242 -15.48 -42.02 15.78
CA VAL A 242 -16.24 -43.12 16.40
C VAL A 242 -15.80 -43.44 17.82
N LEU A 243 -14.53 -43.17 18.18
CA LEU A 243 -13.99 -43.50 19.51
C LEU A 243 -14.39 -42.45 20.56
N THR A 244 -14.47 -41.18 20.15
CA THR A 244 -14.79 -40.07 21.06
C THR A 244 -16.22 -39.57 20.94
N GLY A 245 -16.95 -39.99 19.90
CA GLY A 245 -18.31 -39.51 19.59
C GLY A 245 -18.36 -38.03 19.19
N LYS A 246 -17.21 -37.41 18.90
CA LYS A 246 -17.12 -35.98 18.55
C LYS A 246 -17.22 -35.78 17.05
N THR A 247 -17.93 -34.73 16.65
CA THR A 247 -17.97 -34.26 15.27
C THR A 247 -17.24 -32.92 15.18
N THR A 248 -16.27 -32.83 14.29
CA THR A 248 -15.51 -31.62 13.99
C THR A 248 -16.04 -31.00 12.71
N TYR A 249 -16.27 -29.69 12.75
CA TYR A 249 -16.62 -28.88 11.59
C TYR A 249 -15.48 -27.91 11.30
N ARG A 250 -15.13 -27.77 10.02
CA ARG A 250 -14.10 -26.86 9.56
C ARG A 250 -14.63 -26.06 8.38
N MET A 251 -14.61 -24.73 8.52
CA MET A 251 -14.82 -23.81 7.41
C MET A 251 -13.47 -23.22 7.00
N THR A 252 -13.15 -23.29 5.70
CA THR A 252 -11.87 -22.80 5.15
C THR A 252 -12.14 -21.87 3.99
N ILE A 253 -11.47 -20.72 4.00
CA ILE A 253 -11.41 -19.79 2.88
C ILE A 253 -9.95 -19.66 2.50
N PHE A 254 -9.62 -19.88 1.23
CA PHE A 254 -8.25 -19.75 0.74
C PHE A 254 -8.17 -18.62 -0.26
N PHE A 255 -7.55 -17.52 0.16
CA PHE A 255 -7.38 -16.33 -0.65
C PHE A 255 -6.03 -15.70 -0.37
N GLY A 256 -5.56 -14.88 -1.29
CA GLY A 256 -4.44 -13.99 -1.06
C GLY A 256 -4.70 -12.60 -1.62
N VAL A 257 -3.90 -11.66 -1.17
CA VAL A 257 -3.97 -10.25 -1.55
C VAL A 257 -2.58 -9.83 -2.01
N THR A 258 -2.50 -9.21 -3.18
CA THR A 258 -1.25 -8.68 -3.72
C THR A 258 -1.40 -7.21 -4.05
N ASN A 259 -0.49 -6.40 -3.52
CA ASN A 259 -0.28 -5.03 -3.99
C ASN A 259 0.69 -5.07 -5.18
N LYS A 260 0.14 -5.02 -6.40
CA LYS A 260 0.90 -5.09 -7.65
C LYS A 260 1.72 -3.83 -7.90
N HIS A 261 1.16 -2.67 -7.56
CA HIS A 261 1.79 -1.37 -7.80
C HIS A 261 1.77 -0.50 -6.54
N PRO A 262 2.77 -0.64 -5.65
CA PRO A 262 2.84 0.16 -4.42
C PRO A 262 2.93 1.67 -4.63
N GLU A 263 3.28 2.13 -5.84
CA GLU A 263 3.35 3.56 -6.18
C GLU A 263 2.01 4.15 -6.63
N LYS A 264 1.00 3.31 -6.90
CA LYS A 264 -0.34 3.74 -7.33
C LYS A 264 -1.38 3.69 -6.21
N ASN A 265 -0.95 3.41 -4.99
CA ASN A 265 -1.79 3.41 -3.80
C ASN A 265 -1.06 4.02 -2.61
N GLY A 266 -1.84 4.40 -1.61
CA GLY A 266 -1.30 5.02 -0.42
C GLY A 266 -2.35 5.24 0.64
N ILE A 267 -1.89 5.90 1.70
CA ILE A 267 -2.73 6.31 2.81
C ILE A 267 -2.59 7.80 3.02
N LEU A 268 -3.73 8.45 3.25
CA LEU A 268 -3.82 9.83 3.69
C LEU A 268 -4.05 9.80 5.21
N ILE A 269 -3.18 10.48 5.94
CA ILE A 269 -3.27 10.60 7.39
C ILE A 269 -3.43 12.09 7.72
N GLY A 270 -4.52 12.44 8.42
CA GLY A 270 -4.76 13.81 8.87
C GLY A 270 -4.01 14.14 10.17
N GLY A 271 -3.82 15.43 10.43
CA GLY A 271 -3.35 15.91 11.74
C GLY A 271 -1.93 15.50 12.12
N GLN A 272 -1.03 15.38 11.14
CA GLN A 272 0.39 15.12 11.37
C GLN A 272 1.09 16.46 11.61
N SER A 273 1.61 16.67 12.81
CA SER A 273 2.38 17.84 13.25
C SER A 273 3.50 17.42 14.17
#